data_AF-A0A5S4EXR4-F1
#
_entry.id   AF-A0A5S4EXR4-F1
#
_cell.length_a   1.000
_cell.length_b   1.000
_cell.length_c   1.000
_cell.angle_alpha   90.00
_cell.angle_beta   90.00
_cell.angle_gamma   90.00
#
_symmetry.space_group_name_H-M   'P 1'
#
loop_
_entity.id
_entity.type
_entity.pdbx_description
1 polymer ?
#
loop_
_entity_poly.entity_id
_entity_poly.type
_entity_poly.pdbx_seq_one_letter_code
_entity_poly.pdbx_strand_id
1 'polypeptide(L)'
;MRLGQMCNGLIDSTQLAMETKPEHERAQARYVTDVPAASVITLNAIAAAEAANHFMLAAVGLHELEADYDGLTHQPRHRERDREGSRQRPTCRWCSTSTTSAFAIGDARPLPVISRS
;
A
#
# COMPACT_ATOMS: atom_id res chain seq x y z
N MET A 1 -9.15 3.59 -8.48
CA MET A 1 -8.04 3.45 -7.50
C MET A 1 -8.49 2.48 -6.40
N ARG A 2 -8.05 1.22 -6.46
CA ARG A 2 -8.43 0.17 -5.50
C ARG A 2 -7.35 0.11 -4.40
N LEU A 3 -7.69 0.49 -3.17
CA LEU A 3 -6.83 0.32 -1.99
C LEU A 3 -6.86 -1.15 -1.55
N GLY A 4 -6.09 -2.02 -2.24
CA GLY A 4 -6.07 -3.47 -2.01
C GLY A 4 -5.05 -3.96 -0.99
N GLN A 5 -4.05 -3.16 -0.61
CA GLN A 5 -2.89 -3.66 0.14
C GLN A 5 -3.23 -4.11 1.57
N MET A 6 -4.14 -3.42 2.26
CA MET A 6 -4.60 -3.81 3.59
C MET A 6 -5.44 -5.10 3.56
N CYS A 7 -6.14 -5.35 2.44
CA CYS A 7 -6.94 -6.56 2.25
C CYS A 7 -6.07 -7.79 1.92
N ASN A 8 -4.90 -7.56 1.33
CA ASN A 8 -3.93 -8.60 1.04
C ASN A 8 -3.12 -9.03 2.29
N GLY A 9 -3.22 -8.29 3.39
CA GLY A 9 -2.45 -8.55 4.62
C GLY A 9 -0.99 -8.11 4.54
N LEU A 10 -0.66 -7.26 3.54
CA LEU A 10 0.70 -6.75 3.31
C LEU A 10 1.05 -5.59 4.26
N ILE A 11 0.05 -4.91 4.79
CA ILE A 11 0.20 -3.81 5.75
C ILE A 11 -0.44 -4.25 7.07
N ASP A 12 0.38 -4.43 8.11
CA ASP A 12 -0.10 -4.66 9.46
C ASP A 12 -0.61 -3.33 10.04
N SER A 13 -1.93 -3.19 10.13
CA SER A 13 -2.59 -2.00 10.66
C SER A 13 -2.20 -1.68 12.11
N THR A 14 -1.78 -2.69 12.87
CA THR A 14 -1.34 -2.53 14.26
C THR A 14 0.01 -1.82 14.33
N GLN A 15 0.94 -2.21 13.46
CA GLN A 15 2.26 -1.57 13.38
C GLN A 15 2.16 -0.15 12.81
N LEU A 16 1.32 0.05 11.78
CA LEU A 16 1.13 1.36 11.17
C LEU A 16 0.57 2.40 12.16
N ALA A 17 -0.34 1.98 13.05
CA ALA A 17 -0.89 2.83 14.10
C ALA A 17 0.15 3.22 15.17
N MET A 18 1.15 2.36 15.41
CA MET A 18 2.24 2.63 16.35
C MET A 18 3.25 3.64 15.78
N GLU A 19 3.47 3.64 14.47
CA GLU A 19 4.40 4.56 13.76
C GLU A 19 3.90 6.01 13.63
N THR A 20 2.66 6.32 14.04
CA THR A 20 2.02 7.62 13.81
C THR A 20 2.20 8.62 14.98
N LYS A 21 3.17 8.41 15.88
CA LYS A 21 3.35 9.18 17.14
C LYS A 21 4.58 10.14 17.14
N PRO A 22 4.68 11.09 18.11
CA PRO A 22 5.37 12.39 17.89
C PRO A 22 6.90 12.45 18.13
N GLU A 23 7.51 13.45 17.48
CA GLU A 23 8.91 13.82 17.15
C GLU A 23 10.12 13.23 17.92
N HIS A 24 10.04 12.91 19.22
CA HIS A 24 11.16 12.23 19.92
C HIS A 24 11.43 10.80 19.40
N GLU A 25 10.44 10.21 18.72
CA GLU A 25 10.49 8.90 18.07
C GLU A 25 11.15 8.95 16.68
N ARG A 26 11.20 10.12 16.01
CA ARG A 26 11.85 10.30 14.70
C ARG A 26 13.39 10.25 14.77
N ALA A 27 14.00 10.57 15.91
CA ALA A 27 15.46 10.43 16.12
C ALA A 27 15.93 8.96 16.12
N GLN A 28 15.00 8.02 16.31
CA GLN A 28 15.21 6.57 16.25
C GLN A 28 14.85 5.95 14.89
N ALA A 29 14.55 6.74 13.85
CA ALA A 29 14.44 6.25 12.46
C ALA A 29 15.76 5.68 11.87
N ARG A 30 16.74 5.46 12.75
CA ARG A 30 17.86 4.53 12.60
C ARG A 30 17.31 3.10 12.63
N TYR A 31 17.15 2.49 11.45
CA TYR A 31 16.86 1.05 11.34
C TYR A 31 17.93 0.17 12.03
N VAL A 32 19.15 0.71 12.24
CA VAL A 32 20.24 0.16 13.04
C VAL A 32 20.90 1.32 13.79
N THR A 33 21.18 1.17 15.09
CA THR A 33 21.90 2.17 15.89
C THR A 33 23.22 2.56 15.21
N ASP A 34 23.49 3.87 15.10
CA ASP A 34 24.67 4.47 14.46
C ASP A 34 24.80 4.35 12.93
N VAL A 35 23.76 3.86 12.23
CA VAL A 35 23.67 3.97 10.77
C VAL A 35 22.69 5.10 10.43
N PRO A 36 23.14 6.26 9.91
CA PRO A 36 22.25 7.25 9.31
C PRO A 36 21.44 6.54 8.23
N ALA A 37 20.16 6.88 8.06
CA ALA A 37 19.18 6.24 7.16
C ALA A 37 19.63 6.18 5.67
N ALA A 38 20.67 5.41 5.36
CA ALA A 38 21.41 5.46 4.11
C ALA A 38 20.67 4.77 2.97
N SER A 39 19.71 3.91 3.30
CA SER A 39 18.92 3.14 2.33
C SER A 39 17.55 3.73 2.04
N VAL A 40 17.08 4.73 2.78
CA VAL A 40 15.68 5.18 2.66
C VAL A 40 15.48 6.05 1.41
N ILE A 41 16.43 6.91 1.06
CA ILE A 41 16.29 7.81 -0.11
C ILE A 41 16.32 7.02 -1.41
N THR A 42 17.25 6.10 -1.57
CA THR A 42 17.39 5.32 -2.82
C THR A 42 16.26 4.30 -2.98
N LEU A 43 15.83 3.63 -1.91
CA LEU A 43 14.68 2.73 -1.96
C LEU A 43 13.37 3.48 -2.21
N ASN A 44 13.17 4.63 -1.57
CA ASN A 44 12.00 5.47 -1.85
C ASN A 44 12.02 6.03 -3.27
N ALA A 45 13.20 6.36 -3.80
CA ALA A 45 13.33 6.80 -5.18
C ALA A 45 12.93 5.71 -6.17
N ILE A 46 13.31 4.44 -5.92
CA ILE A 46 12.87 3.30 -6.73
C ILE A 46 11.35 3.17 -6.69
N ALA A 47 10.77 3.11 -5.49
CA ALA A 47 9.32 2.95 -5.32
C ALA A 47 8.53 4.11 -5.95
N ALA A 48 8.99 5.36 -5.76
CA ALA A 48 8.33 6.54 -6.30
C ALA A 48 8.43 6.63 -7.83
N ALA A 49 9.61 6.35 -8.40
CA ALA A 49 9.78 6.35 -9.85
C ALA A 49 8.92 5.26 -10.52
N GLU A 50 8.85 4.09 -9.91
CA GLU A 50 8.03 2.99 -10.41
C GLU A 50 6.53 3.31 -10.33
N ALA A 51 6.07 3.84 -9.19
CA ALA A 51 4.68 4.27 -9.04
C ALA A 51 4.31 5.39 -10.03
N ALA A 52 5.21 6.36 -10.26
CA ALA A 52 4.98 7.44 -11.22
C ALA A 52 4.90 6.93 -12.66
N ASN A 53 5.82 6.04 -13.05
CA ASN A 53 5.80 5.40 -14.37
C ASN A 53 4.52 4.59 -14.55
N HIS A 54 4.16 3.77 -13.56
CA HIS A 54 2.96 2.96 -13.59
C HIS A 54 1.70 3.80 -13.73
N PHE A 55 1.59 4.88 -12.97
CA PHE A 55 0.48 5.83 -13.07
C PHE A 55 0.41 6.48 -14.45
N MET A 56 1.53 6.99 -14.97
CA MET A 56 1.55 7.68 -16.26
C MET A 56 1.19 6.73 -17.41
N LEU A 57 1.75 5.51 -17.42
CA LEU A 57 1.41 4.47 -18.39
C LEU A 57 -0.08 4.09 -18.31
N ALA A 58 -0.62 3.94 -17.09
CA ALA A 58 -2.04 3.68 -16.88
C ALA A 58 -2.92 4.82 -17.44
N ALA A 59 -2.52 6.07 -17.17
CA ALA A 59 -3.29 7.25 -17.56
C ALA A 59 -3.40 7.43 -19.08
N VAL A 60 -2.41 6.95 -19.84
CA VAL A 60 -2.42 6.97 -21.31
C VAL A 60 -2.84 5.64 -21.94
N GLY A 61 -3.28 4.67 -21.15
CA GLY A 61 -3.76 3.37 -21.64
C GLY A 61 -2.67 2.44 -22.18
N LEU A 62 -1.44 2.55 -21.66
CA LEU A 62 -0.30 1.72 -22.06
C LEU A 62 -0.06 0.49 -21.17
N HIS A 63 -0.98 0.19 -20.24
CA HIS A 63 -1.03 -1.11 -19.57
C HIS A 63 -2.01 -2.02 -20.31
N GLU A 64 -1.51 -3.11 -20.87
CA GLU A 64 -2.26 -4.01 -21.75
C GLU A 64 -2.64 -5.31 -21.04
N LEU A 65 -1.91 -5.67 -19.98
CA LEU A 65 -2.07 -6.92 -19.25
C LEU A 65 -2.61 -6.66 -17.85
N GLU A 66 -3.43 -7.57 -17.33
CA GLU A 66 -3.95 -7.47 -15.96
C GLU A 66 -2.81 -7.53 -14.91
N ALA A 67 -1.75 -8.30 -15.22
CA ALA A 67 -0.53 -8.39 -14.41
C ALA A 67 0.28 -7.08 -14.36
N ASP A 68 0.01 -6.13 -15.25
CA ASP A 68 0.64 -4.82 -15.16
C ASP A 68 0.20 -4.11 -13.88
N TYR A 69 -0.98 -4.40 -13.34
CA TYR A 69 -1.53 -3.77 -12.13
C TYR A 69 -1.14 -4.47 -10.82
N ASP A 70 -0.29 -5.50 -10.87
CA ASP A 70 0.19 -6.18 -9.67
C ASP A 70 1.09 -5.28 -8.82
N GLY A 71 1.10 -5.53 -7.51
CA GLY A 71 2.10 -4.93 -6.64
C GLY A 71 3.48 -5.48 -6.95
N LEU A 72 4.52 -4.67 -6.69
CA LEU A 72 5.91 -5.08 -6.87
C LEU A 72 6.68 -4.84 -5.58
N THR A 73 7.27 -5.92 -5.06
CA THR A 73 8.14 -5.88 -3.87
C THR A 73 9.58 -6.05 -4.31
N HIS A 74 10.42 -5.07 -4.00
CA HIS A 74 11.86 -5.16 -4.24
C HIS A 74 12.53 -5.87 -3.08
N GLN A 75 13.40 -6.84 -3.38
CA GLN A 75 14.23 -7.58 -2.41
C GLN A 75 15.71 -7.22 -2.63
N PRO A 76 16.20 -6.06 -2.17
CA PRO A 76 17.52 -5.54 -2.55
C PRO A 76 18.68 -6.48 -2.18
N ARG A 77 18.53 -7.25 -1.10
CA ARG A 77 19.53 -8.24 -0.65
C ARG A 77 19.72 -9.38 -1.63
N HIS A 78 18.65 -9.78 -2.31
CA HIS A 78 18.63 -10.88 -3.27
C HIS A 78 18.69 -10.40 -4.72
N ARG A 79 18.53 -9.07 -4.93
CA ARG A 79 18.39 -8.45 -6.26
C ARG A 79 17.21 -9.02 -7.04
N GLU A 80 16.17 -9.37 -6.32
CA GLU A 80 14.94 -9.95 -6.86
C GLU A 80 13.78 -8.95 -6.76
N ARG A 81 12.76 -9.20 -7.58
CA ARG A 81 11.49 -8.47 -7.57
C ARG A 81 10.37 -9.48 -7.60
N ASP A 82 9.49 -9.38 -6.61
CA ASP A 82 8.34 -10.25 -6.46
C ASP A 82 7.09 -9.53 -6.95
N ARG A 83 6.28 -10.22 -7.76
CA ARG A 83 4.94 -9.75 -8.10
C ARG A 83 3.95 -10.18 -7.04
N GLU A 84 3.20 -9.23 -6.56
CA GLU A 84 2.14 -9.42 -5.59
C GLU A 84 0.79 -9.20 -6.26
N GLY A 85 0.21 -10.31 -6.71
CA GLY A 85 -1.13 -10.31 -7.28
C GLY A 85 -2.15 -9.74 -6.30
N SER A 86 -3.07 -8.93 -6.83
CA SER A 86 -4.18 -8.40 -6.03
C SER A 86 -5.12 -9.53 -5.63
N ARG A 87 -5.07 -9.97 -4.36
CA ARG A 87 -6.00 -10.98 -3.83
C ARG A 87 -7.18 -10.32 -3.13
N GLN A 88 -8.38 -10.48 -3.70
CA GLN A 88 -9.61 -10.21 -2.98
C GLN A 88 -9.94 -11.38 -2.05
N ARG A 89 -10.17 -11.11 -0.76
CA ARG A 89 -10.70 -12.11 0.16
C ARG A 89 -12.24 -12.09 0.10
N PRO A 90 -12.93 -13.24 -0.10
CA PRO A 90 -14.40 -13.28 -0.18
C PRO A 90 -15.11 -12.71 1.05
N THR A 91 -14.47 -12.81 2.22
CA THR A 91 -14.99 -12.31 3.50
C THR A 91 -14.55 -10.87 3.81
N CYS A 92 -13.84 -10.19 2.90
CA CYS A 92 -13.38 -8.83 3.16
C CYS A 92 -14.55 -7.85 3.13
N ARG A 93 -14.77 -7.14 4.24
CA ARG A 93 -15.79 -6.09 4.32
C ARG A 93 -15.57 -4.93 3.35
N TRP A 94 -14.36 -4.76 2.81
CA TRP A 94 -14.02 -3.59 1.99
C TRP A 94 -14.02 -3.85 0.49
N CYS A 95 -13.45 -4.97 0.05
CA CYS A 95 -13.18 -5.23 -1.37
C CYS A 95 -13.77 -6.54 -1.90
N SER A 96 -14.51 -7.31 -1.08
CA SER A 96 -15.18 -8.50 -1.61
C SER A 96 -16.38 -8.13 -2.47
N THR A 97 -16.88 -9.08 -3.27
CA THR A 97 -18.11 -8.93 -4.04
C THR A 97 -19.36 -9.36 -3.26
N SER A 98 -19.24 -9.62 -1.95
CA SER A 98 -20.40 -9.99 -1.13
C SER A 98 -21.33 -8.80 -0.93
N THR A 99 -22.62 -9.07 -0.76
CA THR A 99 -23.66 -8.06 -0.47
C THR A 99 -23.46 -7.32 0.85
N THR A 100 -22.60 -7.85 1.71
CA THR A 100 -22.23 -7.28 3.01
C THR A 100 -20.98 -6.38 2.95
N SER A 101 -20.27 -6.36 1.82
CA SER A 101 -19.07 -5.54 1.63
C SER A 101 -19.41 -4.07 1.35
N ALA A 102 -18.41 -3.20 1.43
CA ALA A 102 -18.46 -1.80 1.03
C ALA A 102 -18.05 -1.59 -0.45
N PHE A 103 -17.74 -2.66 -1.18
CA PHE A 103 -17.23 -2.57 -2.54
C PHE A 103 -18.29 -2.03 -3.49
N ALA A 104 -17.92 -1.03 -4.31
CA ALA A 104 -18.77 -0.45 -5.34
C ALA A 104 -20.15 0.09 -4.86
N ILE A 105 -20.31 0.39 -3.56
CA ILE A 105 -21.56 0.93 -3.01
C ILE A 105 -21.73 2.43 -3.35
N GLY A 106 -20.64 3.16 -3.56
CA GLY A 106 -20.68 4.61 -3.77
C GLY A 106 -21.38 5.32 -2.60
N ASP A 107 -22.24 6.28 -2.90
CA ASP A 107 -23.02 7.04 -1.91
C ASP A 107 -24.27 6.31 -1.42
N ALA A 108 -24.50 5.06 -1.83
CA ALA A 108 -25.70 4.31 -1.46
C ALA A 108 -25.75 3.91 0.04
N ARG A 109 -24.66 4.12 0.79
CA ARG A 109 -24.64 4.03 2.26
C ARG A 109 -23.79 5.16 2.85
N PRO A 110 -24.22 5.78 3.96
CA PRO A 110 -23.40 6.77 4.65
C PRO A 110 -22.09 6.14 5.11
N LEU A 111 -20.98 6.84 4.85
CA LEU A 111 -19.66 6.42 5.33
C LEU A 111 -19.67 6.39 6.87
N PRO A 112 -19.09 5.36 7.50
CA PRO A 112 -18.95 5.32 8.96
C PRO A 112 -17.93 6.39 9.39
N VAL A 113 -18.39 7.63 9.53
CA VAL A 113 -17.63 8.71 10.15
C VAL A 113 -17.76 8.57 11.67
N ILE A 114 -16.62 8.53 12.37
CA ILE A 114 -16.60 8.57 13.82
C ILE A 114 -17.18 9.92 14.25
N SER A 115 -18.35 9.94 14.88
CA SER A 115 -18.88 11.15 15.49
C SER A 115 -17.97 11.52 16.66
N ARG A 116 -17.29 12.66 16.57
CA ARG A 116 -16.60 13.23 17.73
C ARG A 116 -17.68 13.78 18.67
N SER A 117 -17.92 13.08 19.78
CA SER A 117 -18.62 13.58 20.96
C SER A 117 -17.73 14.55 21.74
#